data_AF-A0A8I1RZ83-F1
#
_entry.id   AF-A0A8I1RZ83-F1
#
_cell.length_a   1.000
_cell.length_b   1.000
_cell.length_c   1.000
_cell.angle_alpha   90.00
_cell.angle_beta   90.00
_cell.angle_gamma   90.00
#
_symmetry.space_group_name_H-M   'P 1'
#
loop_
_entity.id
_entity.type
_entity.pdbx_description
1 polymer ?
#
loop_
_entity_poly.entity_id
_entity_poly.type
_entity_poly.pdbx_seq_one_letter_code
_entity_poly.pdbx_strand_id
1 'polypeptide(L)'
;MASAPRPTLLERMRGPNARPIDLLVERGTASAAHIARHYQGFARARVEEIARRLATLSGGAPDAEWQRFCDMVQDLRSSSATCGDETVSWVSGSWEKALDPQFRGEPRLMAVMQLHLDALRLAVSENAGGAELRALAGQLESVVKSLNPAGGTA
;
A
#
# COMPACT_ATOMS: atom_id res chain seq x y z
N MET A 1 -1.54 37.55 -27.99
CA MET A 1 -1.35 36.43 -28.94
C MET A 1 -2.05 35.21 -28.37
N ALA A 2 -3.11 34.71 -29.01
CA ALA A 2 -3.82 33.52 -28.55
C ALA A 2 -3.00 32.27 -28.90
N SER A 3 -2.69 31.42 -27.91
CA SER A 3 -2.01 30.14 -28.19
C SER A 3 -2.98 29.22 -28.91
N ALA A 4 -2.52 28.56 -29.98
CA ALA A 4 -3.32 27.56 -30.68
C ALA A 4 -3.87 26.50 -29.70
N PRO A 5 -5.13 26.06 -29.86
CA PRO A 5 -5.73 25.06 -28.99
C PRO A 5 -4.94 23.75 -29.02
N ARG A 6 -4.78 23.11 -27.85
CA ARG A 6 -4.09 21.82 -27.77
C ARG A 6 -4.89 20.77 -28.55
N PRO A 7 -4.22 19.96 -29.41
CA PRO A 7 -4.91 18.91 -30.16
C PRO A 7 -5.48 17.86 -29.21
N THR A 8 -6.67 17.38 -29.55
CA THR A 8 -7.38 16.32 -28.85
C THR A 8 -6.64 15.00 -28.96
N LEU A 9 -6.95 14.06 -28.04
CA LEU A 9 -6.34 12.73 -28.04
C LEU A 9 -6.60 11.99 -29.37
N LEU A 10 -7.78 12.18 -29.96
CA LEU A 10 -8.17 11.62 -31.25
C LEU A 10 -7.34 12.18 -32.41
N GLU A 11 -7.05 13.48 -32.43
CA GLU A 11 -6.21 14.11 -33.47
C GLU A 11 -4.76 13.66 -33.36
N ARG A 12 -4.25 13.48 -32.14
CA ARG A 12 -2.90 12.94 -31.89
C ARG A 12 -2.77 11.49 -32.34
N MET A 13 -3.85 10.70 -32.25
CA MET A 13 -3.90 9.31 -32.72
C MET A 13 -4.09 9.18 -34.24
N ARG A 14 -4.40 10.26 -34.96
CA ARG A 14 -4.62 10.27 -36.42
C ARG A 14 -3.53 11.01 -37.20
N GLY A 15 -2.61 11.71 -36.52
CA GLY A 15 -1.54 12.47 -37.15
C GLY A 15 -0.34 11.61 -37.60
N PRO A 16 0.62 12.18 -38.34
CA PRO A 16 1.80 11.47 -38.88
C PRO A 16 2.74 10.90 -37.79
N ASN A 17 2.56 11.30 -36.53
CA ASN A 17 3.28 10.79 -35.37
C ASN A 17 2.49 9.74 -34.57
N ALA A 18 1.32 9.32 -35.06
CA ALA A 18 0.52 8.28 -34.43
C ALA A 18 1.30 6.97 -34.48
N ARG A 19 1.67 6.46 -33.30
CA ARG A 19 2.26 5.13 -33.19
C ARG A 19 1.13 4.10 -33.19
N PRO A 20 1.30 2.95 -33.87
CA PRO A 20 0.42 1.80 -33.71
C PRO A 20 0.14 1.52 -32.23
N ILE A 21 -1.12 1.26 -31.90
CA ILE A 21 -1.54 0.96 -30.52
C ILE A 21 -0.72 -0.21 -29.97
N ASP A 22 -0.42 -1.20 -30.79
CA ASP A 22 0.38 -2.37 -30.43
C ASP A 22 1.78 -1.98 -29.91
N LEU A 23 2.46 -1.03 -30.57
CA LEU A 23 3.76 -0.52 -30.10
C LEU A 23 3.66 0.27 -28.79
N LEU A 24 2.54 0.96 -28.57
CA LEU A 24 2.29 1.66 -27.29
C LEU A 24 2.02 0.66 -26.16
N VAL A 25 1.27 -0.40 -26.45
CA VAL A 25 0.99 -1.51 -25.52
C VAL A 25 2.29 -2.24 -25.17
N GLU A 26 3.09 -2.66 -26.17
CA GLU A 26 4.38 -3.32 -25.94
C GLU A 26 5.31 -2.50 -25.06
N ARG A 27 5.43 -1.20 -25.34
CA ARG A 27 6.25 -0.28 -24.55
C ARG A 27 5.71 -0.12 -23.12
N GLY A 28 4.39 -0.07 -22.97
CA GLY A 28 3.71 -0.06 -21.67
C GLY A 28 4.03 -1.32 -20.86
N THR A 29 3.87 -2.50 -21.46
CA THR A 29 4.17 -3.79 -20.83
C THR A 29 5.64 -3.92 -20.43
N ALA A 30 6.57 -3.50 -21.30
CA ALA A 30 8.00 -3.52 -20.99
C ALA A 30 8.35 -2.59 -19.81
N SER A 31 7.71 -1.42 -19.75
CA SER A 31 7.88 -0.46 -18.64
C SER A 31 7.29 -1.01 -17.33
N ALA A 32 6.10 -1.61 -17.38
CA ALA A 32 5.46 -2.25 -16.23
C ALA A 32 6.31 -3.42 -15.70
N ALA A 33 6.83 -4.27 -16.58
CA ALA A 33 7.73 -5.36 -16.20
C ALA A 33 9.05 -4.86 -15.60
N HIS A 34 9.56 -3.72 -16.08
CA HIS A 34 10.72 -3.08 -15.47
C HIS A 34 10.42 -2.59 -14.05
N ILE A 35 9.30 -1.90 -13.84
CA ILE A 35 8.88 -1.43 -12.52
C ILE A 35 8.67 -2.61 -11.55
N ALA A 36 7.95 -3.65 -11.99
CA ALA A 36 7.68 -4.84 -11.19
C ALA A 36 8.95 -5.55 -10.72
N ARG A 37 9.98 -5.65 -11.58
CA ARG A 37 11.27 -6.27 -11.22
C ARG A 37 12.00 -5.56 -10.09
N HIS A 38 11.87 -4.24 -9.98
CA HIS A 38 12.53 -3.46 -8.93
C HIS A 38 11.65 -3.26 -7.69
N TYR A 39 10.35 -3.52 -7.80
CA TYR A 39 9.38 -3.30 -6.73
C TYR A 39 9.66 -4.13 -5.48
N GLN A 40 10.03 -5.41 -5.61
CA GLN A 40 10.26 -6.26 -4.43
C GLN A 40 11.37 -5.74 -3.51
N GLY A 41 12.46 -5.22 -4.07
CA GLY A 41 13.54 -4.60 -3.29
C GLY A 41 13.06 -3.34 -2.57
N PHE A 42 12.26 -2.51 -3.25
CA PHE A 42 11.62 -1.34 -2.65
C PHE A 42 10.65 -1.72 -1.52
N ALA A 43 9.79 -2.72 -1.75
CA ALA A 43 8.80 -3.17 -0.76
C ALA A 43 9.48 -3.68 0.51
N ARG A 44 10.52 -4.50 0.39
CA ARG A 44 11.34 -4.95 1.54
C ARG A 44 11.93 -3.78 2.32
N ALA A 45 12.57 -2.83 1.63
CA ALA A 45 13.16 -1.68 2.27
C ALA A 45 12.12 -0.82 3.01
N ARG A 46 10.93 -0.64 2.39
CA ARG A 46 9.82 0.12 2.98
C ARG A 46 9.23 -0.57 4.20
N VAL A 47 9.03 -1.89 4.17
CA VAL A 47 8.55 -2.68 5.32
C VAL A 47 9.52 -2.56 6.50
N GLU A 48 10.83 -2.63 6.28
CA GLU A 48 11.80 -2.45 7.37
C GLU A 48 11.88 -1.00 7.88
N GLU A 49 11.60 0.00 7.03
CA GLU A 49 11.45 1.38 7.48
C GLU A 49 10.23 1.55 8.38
N ILE A 50 9.08 0.98 7.99
CA ILE A 50 7.86 0.95 8.79
C ILE A 50 8.15 0.24 10.12
N ALA A 51 8.86 -0.88 10.12
CA ALA A 51 9.24 -1.60 11.34
C ALA A 51 10.03 -0.73 12.33
N ARG A 52 11.04 0.00 11.84
CA ARG A 52 11.82 0.92 12.67
C ARG A 52 10.96 2.03 13.25
N ARG A 53 10.03 2.58 12.48
CA ARG A 53 9.11 3.62 12.94
C ARG A 53 8.12 3.09 13.98
N LEU A 54 7.55 1.91 13.74
CA LEU A 54 6.64 1.26 14.68
C LEU A 54 7.30 1.02 16.04
N ALA A 55 8.56 0.58 16.05
CA ALA A 55 9.31 0.34 17.29
C ALA A 55 9.51 1.61 18.14
N THR A 56 9.46 2.79 17.52
CA THR A 56 9.58 4.09 18.20
C THR A 56 8.24 4.78 18.43
N LEU A 57 7.16 4.29 17.81
CA LEU A 57 5.84 4.90 17.90
C LEU A 57 5.20 4.50 19.23
N SER A 58 4.99 5.48 20.10
CA SER A 58 4.32 5.26 21.38
C SER A 58 2.83 5.62 21.28
N GLY A 59 1.99 5.04 22.14
CA GLY A 59 0.56 5.38 22.21
C GLY A 59 0.30 6.87 22.52
N GLY A 60 1.27 7.57 23.13
CA GLY A 60 1.22 9.01 23.37
C GLY A 60 1.98 9.85 22.33
N ALA A 61 2.38 9.28 21.20
CA ALA A 61 3.10 10.01 20.16
C ALA A 61 2.27 11.20 19.63
N PRO A 62 2.90 12.31 19.25
CA PRO A 62 2.21 13.45 18.65
C PRO A 62 1.44 13.06 17.37
N ASP A 63 0.34 13.76 17.09
CA ASP A 63 -0.49 13.52 15.90
C ASP A 63 0.30 13.54 14.59
N ALA A 64 1.30 14.42 14.49
CA ALA A 64 2.16 14.51 13.32
C ALA A 64 3.04 13.26 13.11
N GLU A 65 3.44 12.58 14.18
CA GLU A 65 4.19 11.32 14.09
C GLU A 65 3.28 10.16 13.68
N TRP A 66 2.08 10.11 14.24
CA TRP A 66 1.04 9.18 13.82
C TRP A 66 0.69 9.35 12.35
N GLN A 67 0.46 10.58 11.90
CA GLN A 67 0.11 10.85 10.51
C GLN A 67 1.24 10.40 9.57
N ARG A 68 2.50 10.71 9.89
CA ARG A 68 3.65 10.24 9.10
C ARG A 68 3.72 8.72 9.03
N PHE A 69 3.38 8.03 10.11
CA PHE A 69 3.30 6.57 10.10
C PHE A 69 2.17 6.06 9.18
N CYS A 70 0.98 6.65 9.26
CA CYS A 70 -0.15 6.33 8.39
C CYS A 70 0.21 6.54 6.91
N ASP A 71 0.86 7.66 6.58
CA ASP A 71 1.29 7.99 5.21
C ASP A 71 2.23 6.90 4.66
N MET A 72 3.17 6.40 5.47
CA MET A 72 4.08 5.32 5.05
C MET A 72 3.35 4.02 4.71
N VAL A 73 2.31 3.66 5.48
CA VAL A 73 1.49 2.47 5.23
C VAL A 73 0.64 2.65 3.97
N GLN A 74 0.06 3.84 3.79
CA GLN A 74 -0.73 4.20 2.61
C GLN A 74 0.11 4.21 1.32
N ASP A 75 1.34 4.71 1.40
CA ASP A 75 2.30 4.71 0.29
C ASP A 75 2.67 3.27 -0.12
N LEU A 76 2.86 2.38 0.87
CA LEU A 76 3.14 0.98 0.61
C LEU A 76 1.94 0.29 -0.07
N ARG A 77 0.71 0.54 0.38
CA ARG A 77 -0.51 0.04 -0.29
C ARG A 77 -0.62 0.54 -1.73
N SER A 78 -0.46 1.85 -1.93
CA SER A 78 -0.64 2.45 -3.25
C SER A 78 0.42 1.97 -4.25
N SER A 79 1.66 1.81 -3.78
CA SER A 79 2.76 1.29 -4.59
C SER A 79 2.59 -0.19 -4.93
N SER A 80 2.14 -1.02 -3.97
CA SER A 80 1.87 -2.45 -4.21
C SER A 80 0.72 -2.65 -5.20
N ALA A 81 -0.36 -1.89 -5.06
CA ALA A 81 -1.48 -1.92 -6.01
C ALA A 81 -1.02 -1.54 -7.43
N THR A 82 -0.16 -0.53 -7.55
CA THR A 82 0.40 -0.10 -8.86
C THR A 82 1.27 -1.19 -9.49
N CYS A 83 1.98 -1.98 -8.67
CA CYS A 83 2.87 -3.04 -9.15
C CYS A 83 2.19 -4.41 -9.27
N GLY A 84 0.89 -4.51 -8.96
CA GLY A 84 0.14 -5.77 -9.01
C GLY A 84 0.44 -6.73 -7.85
N ASP A 85 1.05 -6.26 -6.77
CA ASP A 85 1.28 -7.05 -5.55
C ASP A 85 0.04 -6.99 -4.66
N GLU A 86 -0.93 -7.84 -4.97
CA GLU A 86 -2.23 -7.87 -4.28
C GLU A 86 -2.10 -8.18 -2.79
N THR A 87 -1.14 -9.02 -2.41
CA THR A 87 -0.99 -9.44 -1.01
C THR A 87 -0.53 -8.28 -0.15
N VAL A 88 0.56 -7.61 -0.56
CA VAL A 88 1.06 -6.43 0.16
C VAL A 88 -0.03 -5.35 0.18
N SER A 89 -0.72 -5.14 -0.94
CA SER A 89 -1.81 -4.16 -1.02
C SER A 89 -2.95 -4.47 -0.04
N TRP A 90 -3.37 -5.73 0.10
CA TRP A 90 -4.45 -6.09 1.01
C TRP A 90 -4.04 -5.99 2.47
N VAL A 91 -2.84 -6.46 2.83
CA VAL A 91 -2.36 -6.37 4.21
C VAL A 91 -2.19 -4.91 4.62
N SER A 92 -1.59 -4.06 3.78
CA SER A 92 -1.48 -2.63 4.05
C SER A 92 -2.85 -1.95 4.12
N GLY A 93 -3.81 -2.32 3.26
CA GLY A 93 -5.18 -1.80 3.33
C GLY A 93 -5.95 -2.20 4.59
N SER A 94 -5.73 -3.42 5.10
CA SER A 94 -6.24 -3.82 6.42
C SER A 94 -5.58 -2.99 7.54
N TRP A 95 -4.27 -2.76 7.43
CA TRP A 95 -3.54 -1.97 8.42
C TRP A 95 -4.03 -0.52 8.47
N GLU A 96 -4.29 0.12 7.33
CA GLU A 96 -4.88 1.47 7.26
C GLU A 96 -6.17 1.58 8.08
N LYS A 97 -7.03 0.56 8.05
CA LYS A 97 -8.26 0.52 8.86
C LYS A 97 -7.95 0.44 10.37
N ALA A 98 -6.92 -0.30 10.75
CA ALA A 98 -6.49 -0.40 12.16
C ALA A 98 -5.91 0.93 12.68
N LEU A 99 -5.33 1.74 11.78
CA LEU A 99 -4.74 3.04 12.08
C LEU A 99 -5.76 4.18 12.16
N ASP A 100 -7.05 3.88 12.05
CA ASP A 100 -8.12 4.86 12.24
C ASP A 100 -7.98 5.54 13.61
N PRO A 101 -8.04 6.89 13.67
CA PRO A 101 -7.95 7.64 14.92
C PRO A 101 -8.85 7.14 16.05
N GLN A 102 -10.02 6.55 15.74
CA GLN A 102 -10.95 6.03 16.73
C GLN A 102 -10.37 4.90 17.60
N PHE A 103 -9.35 4.17 17.10
CA PHE A 103 -8.73 3.04 17.79
C PHE A 103 -7.48 3.41 18.58
N ARG A 104 -7.03 4.68 18.59
CA ARG A 104 -5.77 5.08 19.26
C ARG A 104 -5.73 4.76 20.76
N GLY A 105 -6.88 4.65 21.42
CA GLY A 105 -6.99 4.25 22.83
C GLY A 105 -7.20 2.75 23.08
N GLU A 106 -7.30 1.92 22.03
CA GLU A 106 -7.54 0.47 22.17
C GLU A 106 -6.27 -0.24 22.66
N PRO A 107 -6.30 -0.94 23.81
CA PRO A 107 -5.12 -1.60 24.38
C PRO A 107 -4.45 -2.61 23.44
N ARG A 108 -5.22 -3.23 22.54
CA ARG A 108 -4.72 -4.24 21.59
C ARG A 108 -4.13 -3.63 20.32
N LEU A 109 -4.25 -2.33 20.08
CA LEU A 109 -3.85 -1.71 18.81
C LEU A 109 -2.39 -2.02 18.45
N MET A 110 -1.45 -1.86 19.39
CA MET A 110 -0.04 -2.13 19.13
C MET A 110 0.25 -3.58 18.73
N ALA A 111 -0.45 -4.54 19.35
CA ALA A 111 -0.33 -5.95 18.98
C ALA A 111 -0.89 -6.20 17.58
N VAL A 112 -2.01 -5.57 17.23
CA VAL A 112 -2.57 -5.65 15.87
C VAL A 112 -1.64 -5.02 14.84
N MET A 113 -1.02 -3.89 15.14
CA MET A 113 -0.02 -3.28 14.25
C MET A 113 1.20 -4.19 14.04
N GLN A 114 1.67 -4.88 15.10
CA GLN A 114 2.76 -5.84 14.98
C GLN A 114 2.38 -7.05 14.12
N LEU A 115 1.15 -7.56 14.24
CA LEU A 115 0.66 -8.66 13.40
C LEU A 115 0.63 -8.28 11.91
N HIS A 116 0.24 -7.05 11.59
CA HIS A 116 0.28 -6.56 10.21
C HIS A 116 1.72 -6.42 9.68
N LEU A 117 2.64 -5.96 10.52
CA LEU A 117 4.05 -5.89 10.16
C LEU A 117 4.63 -7.29 9.87
N ASP A 118 4.33 -8.28 10.71
CA ASP A 118 4.80 -9.64 10.52
C ASP A 118 4.22 -10.26 9.24
N ALA A 119 2.94 -10.01 8.97
CA ALA A 119 2.31 -10.42 7.71
C ALA A 119 2.95 -9.76 6.49
N LEU A 120 3.30 -8.48 6.56
CA LEU A 120 4.01 -7.80 5.47
C LEU A 120 5.41 -8.36 5.26
N ARG A 121 6.14 -8.68 6.33
CA ARG A 121 7.45 -9.34 6.25
C ARG A 121 7.36 -10.70 5.56
N LEU A 122 6.31 -11.48 5.86
CA LEU A 122 6.02 -12.73 5.16
C LEU A 122 5.68 -12.48 3.69
N ALA A 123 4.83 -11.49 3.39
CA ALA A 123 4.41 -11.18 2.03
C ALA A 123 5.56 -10.73 1.12
N VAL A 124 6.53 -9.98 1.65
CA VAL A 124 7.71 -9.55 0.89
C VAL A 124 8.85 -10.57 0.90
N SER A 125 8.70 -11.67 1.67
CA SER A 125 9.64 -12.80 1.65
C SER A 125 9.29 -13.75 0.51
N GLU A 126 10.31 -14.27 -0.19
CA GLU A 126 10.12 -15.21 -1.33
C GLU A 126 9.63 -16.61 -0.91
N ASN A 127 9.40 -16.83 0.39
CA ASN A 127 9.18 -18.17 0.96
C ASN A 127 7.72 -18.48 1.31
N ALA A 128 6.81 -17.50 1.21
CA ALA A 128 5.43 -17.68 1.65
C ALA A 128 4.50 -18.01 0.47
N GLY A 129 3.66 -19.03 0.65
CA GLY A 129 2.65 -19.44 -0.32
C GLY A 129 1.54 -18.40 -0.47
N GLY A 130 1.13 -18.15 -1.72
CA GLY A 130 0.14 -17.11 -2.03
C GLY A 130 -1.29 -17.40 -1.57
N ALA A 131 -1.62 -18.62 -1.16
CA ALA A 131 -2.94 -18.97 -0.63
C ALA A 131 -3.02 -18.69 0.88
N GLU A 132 -1.97 -19.10 1.61
CA GLU A 132 -1.81 -18.88 3.05
C GLU A 132 -1.76 -17.39 3.38
N LEU A 133 -1.02 -16.61 2.59
CA LEU A 133 -0.94 -15.16 2.75
C LEU A 133 -2.30 -14.47 2.54
N ARG A 134 -3.10 -14.95 1.58
CA ARG A 134 -4.45 -14.42 1.35
C ARG A 134 -5.40 -14.76 2.50
N ALA A 135 -5.32 -15.98 3.03
CA ALA A 135 -6.08 -16.37 4.22
C ALA A 135 -5.69 -15.53 5.44
N LEU A 136 -4.38 -15.28 5.63
CA LEU A 136 -3.86 -14.42 6.69
C LEU A 136 -4.38 -12.98 6.56
N ALA A 137 -4.38 -12.41 5.34
CA ALA A 137 -4.92 -11.08 5.10
C ALA A 137 -6.42 -10.97 5.48
N GLY A 138 -7.21 -12.01 5.19
CA GLY A 138 -8.62 -12.07 5.61
C GLY A 138 -8.79 -12.16 7.14
N GLN A 139 -7.92 -12.90 7.83
CA GLN A 139 -7.93 -12.98 9.30
C GLN A 139 -7.56 -11.64 9.95
N LEU A 140 -6.56 -10.93 9.40
CA LEU A 140 -6.18 -9.60 9.87
C LEU A 140 -7.34 -8.61 9.79
N GLU A 141 -8.10 -8.64 8.70
CA GLU A 141 -9.29 -7.77 8.59
C GLU A 141 -10.33 -8.12 9.67
N SER A 142 -10.53 -9.39 9.98
CA SER A 142 -11.41 -9.81 11.07
C SER A 142 -10.91 -9.32 12.43
N VAL A 143 -9.59 -9.33 12.65
CA VAL A 143 -8.97 -8.79 13.88
C VAL A 143 -9.24 -7.29 14.00
N VAL A 144 -9.06 -6.53 12.92
CA VAL A 144 -9.36 -5.08 12.89
C VAL A 144 -10.83 -4.82 13.21
N LYS A 145 -11.75 -5.59 12.65
CA LYS A 145 -13.20 -5.49 12.95
C LYS A 145 -13.54 -5.78 14.41
N SER A 146 -12.66 -6.46 15.15
CA SER A 146 -12.83 -6.76 16.57
C SER A 146 -12.25 -5.70 17.51
N LEU A 147 -11.59 -4.67 16.98
CA LEU A 147 -11.11 -3.53 17.75
C LEU A 147 -12.30 -2.71 18.24
N ASN A 148 -12.23 -2.25 19.49
CA ASN A 148 -13.24 -1.39 20.06
C ASN A 148 -12.77 0.07 19.99
N PRO A 149 -13.57 1.00 19.47
CA PRO A 149 -13.23 2.42 19.49
C PRO A 149 -13.13 2.90 20.94
N ALA A 150 -12.19 3.81 21.20
CA ALA A 150 -12.07 4.43 22.51
C ALA A 150 -13.33 5.27 22.78
N GLY A 151 -14.12 4.88 23.79
CA GLY A 151 -15.34 5.60 24.19
C GLY A 151 -16.66 4.85 24.04
N GLY A 152 -16.66 3.54 23.75
CA GLY A 152 -17.84 2.69 23.94
C GLY A 152 -18.13 2.50 25.43
N THR A 153 -18.78 3.47 26.06
CA THR A 153 -19.42 3.27 27.37
C THR A 153 -20.49 2.20 27.22
N ALA A 154 -20.35 1.12 28.01
CA ALA A 154 -21.43 0.21 28.37
C ALA A 154 -22.63 0.96 28.96
#